data_AF-A0AAW1RHQ0-F1
#
_entry.id   AF-A0AAW1RHQ0-F1
#
_cell.length_a   1.000
_cell.length_b   1.000
_cell.length_c   1.000
_cell.angle_alpha   90.00
_cell.angle_beta   90.00
_cell.angle_gamma   90.00
#
_symmetry.space_group_name_H-M   'P 1'
#
loop_
_entity.id
_entity.type
_entity.pdbx_description
1 polymer ?
#
loop_
_entity_poly.entity_id
_entity_poly.type
_entity_poly.pdbx_seq_one_letter_code
_entity_poly.pdbx_strand_id
1 'polypeptide(L)'
;MVNRLLYRSRQRGFLEMDLLVGQFAARRLPQMTEPELVAFSTVLDQENPDLFKWLTGQEAPSDAMEKNNTFKELREHVQAQLAAHCAPDATSVPGKPWVRGWDDNDVAPTKAPQAGELVS
;
A
#
# COMPACT_ATOMS: atom_id res chain seq x y z
N MET A 1 18.06 -9.78 -19.81
CA MET A 1 16.98 -8.82 -19.43
C MET A 1 16.33 -9.20 -18.09
N VAL A 2 15.77 -10.39 -17.97
CA VAL A 2 15.00 -10.88 -16.80
C VAL A 2 15.74 -10.74 -15.46
N ASN A 3 16.99 -11.19 -15.37
CA ASN A 3 17.75 -11.13 -14.11
C ASN A 3 17.96 -9.69 -13.60
N ARG A 4 18.11 -8.72 -14.53
CA ARG A 4 18.27 -7.30 -14.18
C ARG A 4 16.96 -6.73 -13.61
N LEU A 5 15.82 -7.08 -14.20
CA LEU A 5 14.49 -6.65 -13.73
C LEU A 5 14.16 -7.29 -12.39
N LEU A 6 14.48 -8.57 -12.21
CA LEU A 6 14.32 -9.26 -10.94
C LEU A 6 15.16 -8.61 -9.83
N TYR A 7 16.41 -8.29 -10.12
CA TYR A 7 17.27 -7.59 -9.18
C TYR A 7 16.72 -6.20 -8.82
N ARG A 8 16.32 -5.40 -9.81
CA ARG A 8 15.71 -4.08 -9.58
C ARG A 8 14.40 -4.16 -8.80
N SER A 9 13.63 -5.24 -8.95
CA SER A 9 12.39 -5.44 -8.19
C SER A 9 12.60 -5.72 -6.69
N ARG A 10 13.82 -6.15 -6.31
CA ARG A 10 14.18 -6.53 -4.93
C ARG A 10 15.10 -5.53 -4.23
N GLN A 11 15.47 -4.44 -4.92
CA GLN A 11 16.40 -3.43 -4.41
C GLN A 11 15.83 -2.04 -4.55
N ARG A 12 14.63 -1.85 -3.98
CA ARG A 12 13.97 -0.55 -3.95
C ARG A 12 14.19 0.20 -2.64
N GLY A 13 14.68 -0.48 -1.60
CA GLY A 13 14.96 0.14 -0.29
C GLY A 13 13.73 0.22 0.62
N PHE A 14 12.62 -0.40 0.19
CA PHE A 14 11.39 -0.55 0.95
C PHE A 14 11.06 -2.03 1.01
N LEU A 15 11.25 -2.65 2.18
CA LEU A 15 11.18 -4.10 2.33
C LEU A 15 9.82 -4.64 1.90
N GLU A 16 8.74 -3.93 2.21
CA GLU A 16 7.37 -4.26 1.82
C GLU A 16 7.23 -4.30 0.30
N MET A 17 7.79 -3.32 -0.42
CA MET A 17 7.77 -3.31 -1.88
C MET A 17 8.64 -4.42 -2.47
N ASP A 18 9.82 -4.64 -1.89
CA ASP A 18 10.75 -5.68 -2.35
C ASP A 18 10.12 -7.07 -2.23
N LEU A 19 9.30 -7.31 -1.19
CA LEU A 19 8.53 -8.55 -1.04
C LEU A 19 7.39 -8.63 -2.05
N LEU A 20 6.52 -7.61 -2.11
CA LEU A 20 5.33 -7.60 -2.98
C LEU A 20 5.70 -7.70 -4.47
N VAL A 21 6.58 -6.81 -4.93
CA VAL A 21 7.00 -6.73 -6.34
C VAL A 21 7.98 -7.86 -6.66
N GLY A 22 8.88 -8.20 -5.74
CA GLY A 22 9.87 -9.27 -5.95
C GLY A 22 9.24 -10.66 -6.07
N GLN A 23 8.16 -10.95 -5.33
CA GLN A 23 7.46 -12.22 -5.43
C GLN A 23 6.64 -12.34 -6.73
N PHE A 24 6.04 -11.24 -7.18
CA PHE A 24 5.42 -11.16 -8.50
C PHE A 24 6.46 -11.37 -9.62
N ALA A 25 7.56 -10.61 -9.56
CA ALA A 25 8.63 -10.64 -10.55
C ALA A 25 9.24 -12.03 -10.70
N ALA A 26 9.52 -12.73 -9.59
CA ALA A 26 10.08 -14.08 -9.62
C ALA A 26 9.16 -15.09 -10.32
N ARG A 27 7.83 -14.91 -10.24
CA ARG A 27 6.85 -15.81 -10.84
C ARG A 27 6.53 -15.47 -12.30
N ARG A 28 6.38 -14.19 -12.63
CA ARG A 28 5.93 -13.76 -13.96
C ARG A 28 7.05 -13.44 -14.94
N LEU A 29 8.19 -12.89 -14.50
CA LEU A 29 9.27 -12.51 -15.44
C LEU A 29 9.77 -13.65 -16.35
N PRO A 30 9.85 -14.92 -15.92
CA PRO A 30 10.26 -16.02 -16.80
C PRO A 30 9.24 -16.34 -17.91
N GLN A 31 7.99 -15.92 -17.75
CA GLN A 31 6.87 -16.22 -18.65
C GLN A 31 6.47 -15.02 -19.52
N MET A 32 7.06 -13.85 -19.26
CA MET A 32 6.76 -12.61 -19.97
C MET A 32 7.47 -12.55 -21.32
N THR A 33 6.76 -12.03 -22.30
CA THR A 33 7.26 -11.65 -23.62
C THR A 33 8.09 -10.36 -23.53
N GLU A 34 8.91 -10.09 -24.54
CA GLU A 34 9.72 -8.86 -24.61
C GLU A 34 8.94 -7.55 -24.41
N PRO A 35 7.76 -7.30 -25.04
CA PRO A 35 6.99 -6.10 -24.77
C PRO A 35 6.47 -6.01 -23.33
N GLU A 36 6.14 -7.14 -22.69
CA GLU A 36 5.73 -7.17 -21.28
C GLU A 36 6.89 -6.86 -20.34
N LEU A 37 8.11 -7.30 -20.67
CA LEU A 37 9.32 -6.96 -19.93
C LEU A 37 9.65 -5.46 -20.03
N VAL A 38 9.43 -4.84 -21.18
CA VAL A 38 9.56 -3.39 -21.36
C VAL A 38 8.51 -2.66 -20.53
N ALA A 39 7.25 -3.10 -20.60
CA ALA A 39 6.17 -2.53 -19.81
C ALA A 39 6.44 -2.67 -18.30
N PHE A 40 7.00 -3.80 -17.85
CA PHE A 40 7.42 -3.98 -16.46
C PHE A 40 8.58 -3.06 -16.09
N SER A 41 9.55 -2.85 -16.99
CA SER A 41 10.63 -1.88 -16.76
C SER A 41 10.07 -0.48 -16.51
N THR A 42 9.06 -0.05 -17.27
CA THR A 42 8.41 1.26 -17.06
C THR A 42 7.74 1.37 -15.70
N VAL A 43 7.14 0.28 -15.19
CA VAL A 43 6.63 0.21 -13.80
C VAL A 43 7.79 0.35 -12.80
N LEU A 44 8.90 -0.33 -13.07
CA LEU A 44 10.09 -0.27 -12.22
C LEU A 44 10.85 1.06 -12.26
N ASP A 45 10.51 1.98 -13.15
CA ASP A 45 11.05 3.34 -13.21
C ASP A 45 10.18 4.35 -12.42
N GLN A 46 9.04 3.92 -11.85
CA GLN A 46 8.22 4.75 -10.96
C GLN A 46 8.80 4.81 -9.54
N GLU A 47 8.66 5.98 -8.92
CA GLU A 47 9.05 6.26 -7.54
C GLU A 47 8.28 5.40 -6.54
N ASN A 48 8.96 4.97 -5.47
CA ASN A 48 8.39 4.05 -4.48
C ASN A 48 7.13 4.56 -3.78
N PRO A 49 7.06 5.82 -3.27
CA PRO A 49 5.90 6.28 -2.51
C PRO A 49 4.62 6.26 -3.34
N ASP A 50 4.70 6.68 -4.59
CA ASP A 50 3.53 6.76 -5.46
C ASP A 50 3.15 5.38 -5.99
N LEU A 51 4.14 4.56 -6.39
CA LEU A 51 3.89 3.17 -6.78
C LEU A 51 3.20 2.39 -5.65
N PHE A 52 3.63 2.58 -4.40
CA PHE A 52 3.00 1.93 -3.25
C PHE A 52 1.53 2.35 -3.06
N LYS A 53 1.21 3.66 -3.15
CA LYS A 53 -0.17 4.15 -3.05
C LYS A 53 -1.06 3.55 -4.15
N TRP A 54 -0.55 3.46 -5.38
CA TRP A 54 -1.32 2.92 -6.50
C TRP A 54 -1.54 1.40 -6.37
N LEU A 55 -0.52 0.66 -5.92
CA LEU A 55 -0.62 -0.79 -5.72
C LEU A 55 -1.56 -1.16 -4.56
N THR A 56 -1.54 -0.38 -3.48
CA THR A 56 -2.43 -0.57 -2.33
C THR A 56 -3.83 0.01 -2.52
N GLY A 57 -4.07 0.73 -3.62
CA GLY A 57 -5.36 1.35 -3.91
C GLY A 57 -5.68 2.60 -3.08
N GLN A 58 -4.67 3.21 -2.44
CA GLN A 58 -4.82 4.47 -1.69
C GLN A 58 -5.04 5.66 -2.63
N GLU A 59 -4.47 5.62 -3.84
CA GLU A 59 -4.61 6.65 -4.86
C GLU A 59 -4.80 6.01 -6.25
N ALA A 60 -5.46 6.72 -7.15
CA ALA A 60 -5.58 6.31 -8.54
C ALA A 60 -4.22 6.42 -9.27
N PRO A 61 -3.82 5.42 -10.06
CA PRO A 61 -2.61 5.49 -10.86
C PRO A 61 -2.72 6.56 -11.95
N SER A 62 -1.57 7.03 -12.44
CA SER A 62 -1.52 7.90 -13.61
C SER A 62 -2.07 7.22 -14.87
N ASP A 63 -2.55 8.00 -15.85
CA ASP A 63 -3.10 7.48 -17.12
C ASP A 63 -2.14 6.54 -17.87
N ALA A 64 -0.83 6.77 -17.73
CA ALA A 64 0.19 5.92 -18.34
C ALA A 64 0.27 4.55 -17.66
N MET A 65 0.15 4.51 -16.33
CA MET A 65 0.15 3.26 -15.56
C MET A 65 -1.16 2.51 -15.70
N GLU A 66 -2.30 3.20 -15.74
CA GLU A 66 -3.61 2.59 -15.95
C GLU A 66 -3.77 1.96 -17.35
N LYS A 67 -2.92 2.33 -18.32
CA LYS A 67 -2.88 1.66 -19.64
C LYS A 67 -1.92 0.47 -19.69
N ASN A 68 -1.06 0.30 -18.70
CA ASN A 68 -0.06 -0.76 -18.67
C ASN A 68 -0.66 -2.06 -18.12
N ASN A 69 -0.80 -3.08 -18.98
CA ASN A 69 -1.36 -4.37 -18.59
C ASN A 69 -0.53 -5.07 -17.49
N THR A 70 0.80 -4.99 -17.57
CA THR A 70 1.68 -5.57 -16.55
C THR A 70 1.51 -4.90 -15.19
N PHE A 71 1.24 -3.60 -15.17
CA PHE A 71 0.92 -2.87 -13.94
C PHE A 71 -0.40 -3.36 -13.33
N LYS A 72 -1.43 -3.59 -14.16
CA LYS A 72 -2.73 -4.12 -13.70
C LYS A 72 -2.58 -5.50 -13.06
N GLU A 73 -1.84 -6.40 -13.70
CA GLU A 73 -1.55 -7.72 -13.13
C GLU A 73 -0.80 -7.63 -11.80
N LEU A 74 0.19 -6.73 -11.71
CA LEU A 74 0.92 -6.49 -10.47
C LEU A 74 -0.02 -5.94 -9.38
N ARG A 75 -0.88 -4.97 -9.71
CA ARG A 75 -1.86 -4.39 -8.76
C ARG A 75 -2.81 -5.45 -8.24
N GLU A 76 -3.34 -6.29 -9.12
CA GLU A 76 -4.22 -7.41 -8.74
C GLU A 76 -3.48 -8.41 -7.83
N HIS A 77 -2.23 -8.74 -8.15
CA HIS A 77 -1.40 -9.60 -7.30
C HIS A 77 -1.24 -9.03 -5.89
N VAL A 78 -0.91 -7.74 -5.79
CA VAL A 78 -0.72 -7.07 -4.50
C VAL A 78 -2.03 -7.00 -3.72
N GLN A 79 -3.15 -6.64 -4.36
CA GLN A 79 -4.46 -6.61 -3.71
C GLN A 79 -4.88 -7.99 -3.20
N ALA A 80 -4.61 -9.06 -3.96
CA ALA A 80 -4.86 -10.43 -3.54
C ALA A 80 -3.99 -10.83 -2.33
N GLN A 81 -2.71 -10.43 -2.31
CA GLN A 81 -1.84 -10.67 -1.15
C GLN A 81 -2.29 -9.90 0.09
N LEU A 82 -2.68 -8.64 -0.06
CA LEU A 82 -3.22 -7.84 1.03
C LEU A 82 -4.51 -8.47 1.57
N ALA A 83 -5.43 -8.88 0.71
CA ALA A 83 -6.66 -9.55 1.14
C ALA A 83 -6.40 -10.91 1.85
N ALA A 84 -5.36 -11.64 1.45
CA ALA A 84 -5.02 -12.93 2.06
C ALA A 84 -4.31 -12.80 3.42
N HIS A 85 -3.62 -11.69 3.66
CA HIS A 85 -2.77 -11.51 4.84
C HIS A 85 -3.24 -10.40 5.80
N CYS A 86 -4.17 -9.54 5.38
CA CYS A 86 -4.73 -8.48 6.20
C CYS A 86 -6.12 -8.87 6.69
N ALA A 87 -6.38 -8.68 7.99
CA ALA A 87 -7.69 -8.89 8.56
C ALA A 87 -8.63 -7.73 8.14
N PRO A 88 -9.90 -8.00 7.79
CA PRO A 88 -10.81 -6.99 7.27
C PRO A 88 -11.13 -5.86 8.25
N ASP A 89 -10.98 -6.10 9.55
CA ASP A 89 -11.14 -5.15 10.65
C ASP A 89 -9.91 -4.26 10.89
N ALA A 90 -8.74 -4.63 10.35
CA ALA A 90 -7.49 -3.90 10.50
C ALA A 90 -7.22 -2.88 9.36
N THR A 91 -8.13 -2.77 8.38
CA THR A 91 -7.92 -1.91 7.20
C THR A 91 -8.44 -0.49 7.44
N SER A 92 -7.61 0.53 7.16
CA SER A 92 -8.06 1.92 7.17
C SER A 92 -9.01 2.20 6.00
N VAL A 93 -10.11 2.90 6.26
CA VAL A 93 -11.04 3.33 5.20
C VAL A 93 -10.34 4.29 4.22
N PRO A 94 -10.42 4.04 2.90
CA PRO A 94 -9.81 4.89 1.88
C PRO A 94 -10.24 6.36 2.02
N GLY A 95 -9.28 7.28 1.94
CA GLY A 95 -9.53 8.72 1.97
C GLY A 95 -9.54 9.37 3.36
N LYS A 96 -9.31 8.62 4.45
CA LYS A 96 -9.03 9.25 5.75
C LYS A 96 -7.57 9.70 5.83
N PRO A 97 -7.29 10.97 6.20
CA PRO A 97 -5.93 11.42 6.44
C PRO A 97 -5.33 10.66 7.64
N TRP A 98 -4.02 10.40 7.58
CA TRP A 98 -3.30 9.70 8.64
C TRP A 98 -3.37 10.51 9.94
N VAL A 99 -4.04 9.98 10.97
CA VAL A 99 -4.10 10.63 12.30
C VAL A 99 -2.78 10.35 13.00
N ARG A 100 -1.97 11.38 13.17
CA ARG A 100 -0.70 11.29 13.90
C ARG A 100 -0.97 11.44 15.40
N GLY A 101 -1.31 10.34 16.07
CA GLY A 101 -1.46 10.27 17.52
C GLY A 101 -2.40 9.15 17.93
N TRP A 102 -2.04 8.39 18.97
CA TRP A 102 -3.04 7.78 19.85
C TRP A 102 -3.86 8.93 20.42
N ASP A 103 -5.02 9.20 19.84
CA ASP A 103 -5.95 10.20 20.36
C ASP A 103 -6.71 9.54 21.52
N ASP A 104 -6.21 9.69 22.75
CA ASP A 104 -6.87 9.29 24.01
C ASP A 104 -8.12 10.15 24.33
N ASN A 105 -8.83 10.66 23.32
CA ASN A 105 -9.96 11.55 23.53
C ASN A 105 -11.30 10.82 23.82
N ASP A 106 -11.26 9.50 24.06
CA ASP A 106 -12.38 8.73 24.60
C ASP A 106 -12.41 8.70 26.16
N VAL A 107 -11.84 9.70 26.84
CA VAL A 107 -12.13 9.89 28.27
C VAL A 107 -13.43 10.67 28.40
N ALA A 108 -14.54 9.95 28.62
CA ALA A 108 -15.80 10.55 29.02
C ALA A 108 -15.58 11.50 30.21
N PRO A 109 -16.18 12.70 30.24
CA PRO A 109 -15.93 13.65 31.31
C PRO A 109 -16.41 13.05 32.64
N THR A 110 -15.46 12.76 33.53
CA THR A 110 -15.74 12.42 34.92
C THR A 110 -16.47 13.60 35.55
N LYS A 111 -17.77 13.44 35.81
CA LYS A 111 -18.55 14.44 36.56
C LYS A 111 -17.87 14.68 37.91
N ALA A 112 -17.41 15.90 38.14
CA ALA A 112 -16.96 16.35 39.46
C ALA A 112 -18.15 16.33 40.46
N PRO A 113 -17.96 15.92 41.72
CA PRO A 113 -19.02 15.99 42.72
C PRO A 113 -19.34 17.45 43.06
N GLN A 114 -20.62 17.82 43.00
CA GLN A 114 -21.11 19.12 43.48
C GLN A 114 -20.90 19.18 44.99
N ALA A 115 -20.09 20.14 45.44
CA ALA A 115 -19.92 20.45 46.85
C ALA A 115 -21.23 21.05 47.39
N GLY A 116 -21.75 20.40 48.43
CA GLY A 116 -23.00 20.73 49.08
C GLY A 116 -23.04 22.13 49.67
N GLU A 117 -24.20 22.73 49.45
CA GLU A 117 -24.89 23.72 50.25
C GLU A 117 -24.54 23.64 51.75
N LEU A 118 -23.98 24.71 52.31
CA LEU A 118 -24.02 24.98 53.74
C LEU A 118 -24.80 26.28 53.95
N VAL A 119 -26.02 26.09 54.45
CA VAL A 119 -26.93 27.13 54.91
C VAL A 119 -26.61 27.46 56.37
N SER A 120 -26.91 28.71 56.74
CA SER A 120 -26.92 29.36 58.07
C SER A 120 -25.64 30.07 58.49
#